data_AF-A0A969K6B7-F1
#
_entry.id   AF-A0A969K6B7-F1
#
_cell.length_a   1.000
_cell.length_b   1.000
_cell.length_c   1.000
_cell.angle_alpha   90.00
_cell.angle_beta   90.00
_cell.angle_gamma   90.00
#
_symmetry.space_group_name_H-M   'P 1'
#
loop_
_entity.id
_entity.type
_entity.pdbx_description
1 polymer ?
#
loop_
_entity_poly.entity_id
_entity_poly.type
_entity_poly.pdbx_seq_one_letter_code
_entity_poly.pdbx_strand_id
1 'polypeptide(L)'
;MSSNFADPSSYYTLIDRLHNVFEPFPAPSQVYVHLNDVRGGWDVKRVTGARIKRSEAPTCQLYSGHRGVGKSTELLRLKQWLEDDCDFFVVYFAADQADVEPEDVSYADVILACTRNLVQMVRLETNENPILTWLGNRWGELKDLATSEVEFSSLSIEQKLFEFGKLSANLRAVPSIRAQVRKTVDAHTVSLVEAVNEFIELATAQLQAQGKRGIVIMADNLDRITYIRTAEDARSNHDQIFLDRSEQMKGLKCHVIYTAPIALVCGRGVEVENRYGDCADVLPMVVVQNRDGSENLEGMEAMRKILRLRVEMIDPELAKAIETRLFESSELLDLVCAASGGHMRMLMQFMQKALDWTDVLPIQKRAVNRALSSARQTYRDAINFEWWDELARVHGTKQLPRDNRSQQFLADRCVLQYFEEDEEGEINEWFDVHPLILKIELFQSALSRLKGE
;
A
#
# COMPACT_ATOMS: atom_id res chain seq x y z
N MET A 1 -30.04 39.05 18.01
CA MET A 1 -28.59 39.02 17.75
C MET A 1 -28.27 37.67 17.14
N SER A 2 -28.42 37.61 15.81
CA SER A 2 -28.11 36.46 14.98
C SER A 2 -26.59 36.43 14.77
N SER A 3 -25.91 35.45 15.36
CA SER A 3 -24.50 35.18 15.10
C SER A 3 -24.38 34.57 13.71
N ASN A 4 -23.82 35.34 12.77
CA ASN A 4 -23.33 34.87 11.50
C ASN A 4 -22.26 33.79 11.75
N PHE A 5 -22.63 32.52 11.60
CA PHE A 5 -21.64 31.49 11.30
C PHE A 5 -21.22 31.70 9.84
N ALA A 6 -20.02 32.25 9.65
CA ALA A 6 -19.40 32.34 8.34
C ALA A 6 -19.26 30.94 7.74
N ASP A 7 -19.51 30.84 6.43
CA ASP A 7 -19.22 29.66 5.62
C ASP A 7 -17.75 29.23 5.87
N PRO A 8 -17.46 27.96 6.22
CA PRO A 8 -16.09 27.47 6.45
C PRO A 8 -15.14 27.72 5.27
N SER A 9 -15.68 27.92 4.05
CA SER A 9 -14.91 28.30 2.87
C SER A 9 -14.23 29.67 2.97
N SER A 10 -14.67 30.53 3.90
CA SER A 10 -14.21 31.90 4.09
C SER A 10 -12.86 32.03 4.83
N TYR A 11 -12.37 30.97 5.48
CA TYR A 11 -11.20 31.06 6.36
C TYR A 11 -9.87 30.74 5.67
N TYR A 12 -9.89 29.97 4.58
CA TYR A 12 -8.69 29.50 3.91
C TYR A 12 -8.41 30.30 2.65
N THR A 13 -7.17 30.77 2.51
CA THR A 13 -6.70 31.37 1.27
C THR A 13 -6.76 30.34 0.13
N LEU A 14 -6.70 30.79 -1.13
CA LEU A 14 -6.57 29.88 -2.27
C LEU A 14 -5.39 28.91 -2.10
N ILE A 15 -4.27 29.41 -1.55
CA ILE A 15 -3.05 28.64 -1.33
C ILE A 15 -3.28 27.55 -0.28
N ASP A 16 -3.97 27.84 0.82
CA ASP A 16 -4.30 26.84 1.84
C ASP A 16 -5.16 25.71 1.27
N ARG A 17 -6.15 26.06 0.43
CA ARG A 17 -7.00 25.07 -0.24
C ARG A 17 -6.21 24.22 -1.23
N LEU A 18 -5.29 24.83 -1.99
CA LEU A 18 -4.37 24.12 -2.87
C LEU A 18 -3.45 23.20 -2.08
N HIS A 19 -2.89 23.65 -0.95
CA HIS A 19 -2.04 22.82 -0.10
C HIS A 19 -2.78 21.55 0.35
N ASN A 20 -4.02 21.72 0.82
CA ASN A 20 -4.84 20.61 1.31
C ASN A 20 -5.30 19.65 0.22
N VAL A 21 -5.54 20.11 -1.01
CA VAL A 21 -5.93 19.20 -2.11
C VAL A 21 -4.80 18.28 -2.54
N PHE A 22 -3.55 18.66 -2.26
CA PHE A 22 -2.36 17.83 -2.45
C PHE A 22 -2.02 16.97 -1.23
N GLU A 23 -2.94 16.79 -0.27
CA GLU A 23 -2.75 15.77 0.77
C GLU A 23 -2.59 14.38 0.11
N PRO A 24 -1.49 13.65 0.40
CA PRO A 24 -1.18 12.44 -0.36
C PRO A 24 -2.19 11.31 -0.17
N PHE A 25 -2.82 11.18 1.00
CA PHE A 25 -3.78 10.11 1.30
C PHE A 25 -4.91 10.55 2.25
N PRO A 26 -6.14 10.02 2.07
CA PRO A 26 -6.59 9.22 0.94
C PRO A 26 -6.72 10.07 -0.34
N ALA A 27 -6.49 9.45 -1.51
CA ALA A 27 -6.75 10.13 -2.78
C ALA A 27 -8.27 10.30 -2.99
N PRO A 28 -8.76 11.48 -3.40
CA PRO A 28 -10.18 11.66 -3.70
C PRO A 28 -10.58 10.78 -4.89
N SER A 29 -11.69 10.04 -4.76
CA SER A 29 -12.15 9.11 -5.78
C SER A 29 -12.55 9.78 -7.11
N GLN A 30 -12.88 11.07 -7.06
CA GLN A 30 -13.36 11.86 -8.20
C GLN A 30 -12.26 12.22 -9.21
N VAL A 31 -10.98 12.08 -8.86
CA VAL A 31 -9.83 12.54 -9.66
C VAL A 31 -8.89 11.42 -10.08
N TYR A 32 -9.45 10.22 -10.29
CA TYR A 32 -8.67 9.07 -10.75
C TYR A 32 -8.14 9.27 -12.18
N VAL A 33 -6.87 8.92 -12.40
CA VAL A 33 -6.23 8.89 -13.72
C VAL A 33 -5.87 7.44 -14.03
N HIS A 34 -6.28 6.96 -15.20
CA HIS A 34 -5.82 5.67 -15.72
C HIS A 34 -4.35 5.78 -16.11
N LEU A 35 -3.52 4.90 -15.54
CA LEU A 35 -2.06 4.94 -15.68
C LEU A 35 -1.48 3.69 -16.34
N ASN A 36 -2.33 2.81 -16.88
CA ASN A 36 -1.93 1.50 -17.42
C ASN A 36 -0.87 1.65 -18.51
N ASP A 37 -1.11 2.53 -19.49
CA ASP A 37 -0.23 2.73 -20.65
C ASP A 37 1.16 3.24 -20.22
N VAL A 38 1.22 4.04 -19.15
CA VAL A 38 2.46 4.60 -18.59
C VAL A 38 3.04 3.76 -17.45
N ARG A 39 2.57 2.52 -17.32
CA ARG A 39 2.99 1.50 -16.33
C ARG A 39 3.22 0.13 -17.00
N GLY A 40 3.52 0.11 -18.30
CA GLY A 40 3.73 -1.14 -19.06
C GLY A 40 2.47 -1.99 -19.12
N GLY A 41 1.33 -1.38 -19.48
CA GLY A 41 0.04 -2.09 -19.64
C GLY A 41 -0.60 -2.59 -18.33
N TRP A 42 0.01 -2.31 -17.17
CA TRP A 42 -0.40 -2.91 -15.89
C TRP A 42 -1.84 -2.52 -15.49
N ASP A 43 -2.70 -3.53 -15.31
CA ASP A 43 -4.09 -3.38 -14.87
C ASP A 43 -4.39 -4.32 -13.70
N VAL A 44 -4.76 -3.77 -12.55
CA VAL A 44 -5.14 -4.54 -11.35
C VAL A 44 -6.26 -5.56 -11.63
N LYS A 45 -7.20 -5.24 -12.53
CA LYS A 45 -8.31 -6.13 -12.89
C LYS A 45 -7.83 -7.33 -13.70
N ARG A 46 -6.75 -7.17 -14.48
CA ARG A 46 -6.18 -8.24 -15.32
C ARG A 46 -5.15 -9.05 -14.58
N VAL A 47 -4.23 -8.40 -13.89
CA VAL A 47 -3.12 -9.01 -13.19
C VAL A 47 -3.63 -9.76 -11.95
N THR A 48 -4.30 -9.06 -11.04
CA THR A 48 -4.79 -9.65 -9.77
C THR A 48 -6.23 -10.17 -9.87
N GLY A 49 -7.11 -9.38 -10.49
CA GLY A 49 -8.55 -9.66 -10.53
C GLY A 49 -8.95 -10.87 -11.39
N ALA A 50 -8.26 -11.10 -12.50
CA ALA A 50 -8.63 -12.17 -13.43
C ALA A 50 -8.45 -13.56 -12.81
N ARG A 51 -7.42 -13.75 -11.98
CA ARG A 51 -7.18 -15.01 -11.26
C ARG A 51 -8.31 -15.31 -10.28
N ILE A 52 -8.78 -14.31 -9.53
CA ILE A 52 -9.97 -14.41 -8.66
C ILE A 52 -11.19 -14.78 -9.48
N LYS A 53 -11.44 -14.04 -10.58
CA LYS A 53 -12.63 -14.23 -11.41
C LYS A 53 -12.70 -15.62 -12.04
N ARG A 54 -11.55 -16.20 -12.42
CA ARG A 54 -11.46 -17.45 -13.18
C ARG A 54 -11.30 -18.70 -12.33
N SER A 55 -10.68 -18.58 -11.15
CA SER A 55 -10.41 -19.75 -10.31
C SER A 55 -11.68 -20.28 -9.65
N GLU A 56 -11.85 -21.61 -9.69
CA GLU A 56 -12.89 -22.31 -8.92
C GLU A 56 -12.44 -22.59 -7.48
N ALA A 57 -11.12 -22.64 -7.25
CA ALA A 57 -10.54 -22.81 -5.93
C ALA A 57 -10.18 -21.45 -5.30
N PRO A 58 -10.19 -21.34 -3.96
CA PRO A 58 -9.64 -20.19 -3.24
C PRO A 58 -8.22 -19.85 -3.70
N THR A 59 -7.98 -18.58 -4.00
CA THR A 59 -6.65 -18.07 -4.40
C THR A 59 -6.06 -17.25 -3.26
N CYS A 60 -4.77 -17.39 -2.99
CA CYS A 60 -4.05 -16.51 -2.09
C CYS A 60 -2.96 -15.78 -2.87
N GLN A 61 -3.07 -14.45 -2.96
CA GLN A 61 -2.21 -13.60 -3.79
C GLN A 61 -1.48 -12.57 -2.94
N LEU A 62 -0.21 -12.31 -3.25
CA LEU A 62 0.54 -11.19 -2.70
C LEU A 62 0.49 -10.02 -3.67
N TYR A 63 0.12 -8.85 -3.17
CA TYR A 63 0.06 -7.61 -3.94
C TYR A 63 1.08 -6.60 -3.42
N SER A 64 1.97 -6.12 -4.28
CA SER A 64 3.14 -5.33 -3.90
C SER A 64 3.37 -4.12 -4.79
N GLY A 65 4.45 -3.41 -4.52
CA GLY A 65 4.80 -2.13 -5.13
C GLY A 65 5.35 -1.16 -4.09
N HIS A 66 5.98 -0.07 -4.54
CA HIS A 66 6.54 0.95 -3.66
C HIS A 66 5.51 1.51 -2.68
N ARG A 67 5.93 1.79 -1.44
CA ARG A 67 5.03 2.42 -0.46
C ARG A 67 4.61 3.78 -1.01
N GLY A 68 3.32 3.98 -1.27
CA GLY A 68 2.79 5.25 -1.79
C GLY A 68 2.67 5.34 -3.31
N VAL A 69 2.84 4.21 -4.01
CA VAL A 69 2.60 4.08 -5.45
C VAL A 69 1.11 3.92 -5.81
N GLY A 70 0.19 4.03 -4.85
CA GLY A 70 -1.26 3.97 -5.12
C GLY A 70 -1.89 2.58 -5.05
N LYS A 71 -1.23 1.59 -4.41
CA LYS A 71 -1.77 0.24 -4.19
C LYS A 71 -3.19 0.24 -3.62
N SER A 72 -3.45 0.98 -2.54
CA SER A 72 -4.78 1.08 -1.94
C SER A 72 -5.83 1.63 -2.91
N THR A 73 -5.44 2.59 -3.75
CA THR A 73 -6.32 3.15 -4.79
C THR A 73 -6.70 2.08 -5.82
N GLU A 74 -5.72 1.30 -6.29
CA GLU A 74 -5.98 0.21 -7.23
C GLU A 74 -6.75 -0.95 -6.61
N LEU A 75 -6.50 -1.28 -5.33
CA LEU A 75 -7.30 -2.29 -4.60
C LEU A 75 -8.76 -1.88 -4.43
N LEU A 76 -9.04 -0.60 -4.15
CA LEU A 76 -10.42 -0.11 -4.05
C LEU A 76 -11.13 -0.15 -5.42
N ARG A 77 -10.41 0.09 -6.52
CA ARG A 77 -10.95 -0.10 -7.88
C ARG A 77 -11.19 -1.58 -8.20
N LEU A 78 -10.28 -2.45 -7.76
CA LEU A 78 -10.46 -3.89 -7.90
C LEU A 78 -11.66 -4.37 -7.09
N LYS A 79 -11.84 -3.88 -5.86
CA LYS A 79 -13.01 -4.14 -5.01
C LYS A 79 -14.29 -3.79 -5.75
N GLN A 80 -14.42 -2.57 -6.26
CA GLN A 80 -15.60 -2.14 -7.01
C GLN A 80 -15.88 -3.07 -8.20
N TRP A 81 -14.87 -3.38 -9.01
CA TRP A 81 -15.03 -4.29 -10.15
C TRP A 81 -15.40 -5.72 -9.75
N LEU A 82 -14.86 -6.22 -8.64
CA LEU A 82 -15.22 -7.55 -8.14
C LEU A 82 -16.66 -7.59 -7.61
N GLU A 83 -17.12 -6.53 -6.96
CA GLU A 83 -18.47 -6.42 -6.40
C GLU A 83 -19.54 -6.19 -7.47
N ASP A 84 -19.27 -5.29 -8.41
CA ASP A 84 -20.23 -4.79 -9.41
C ASP A 84 -20.24 -5.63 -10.69
N ASP A 85 -19.08 -6.09 -11.18
CA ASP A 85 -18.95 -6.76 -12.49
C ASP A 85 -18.65 -8.27 -12.40
N CYS A 86 -18.36 -8.77 -11.19
CA CYS A 86 -17.97 -10.17 -10.98
C CYS A 86 -18.75 -10.88 -9.89
N ASP A 87 -19.72 -10.20 -9.26
CA ASP A 87 -20.60 -10.74 -8.23
C ASP A 87 -19.88 -11.35 -7.02
N PHE A 88 -18.72 -10.85 -6.62
CA PHE A 88 -18.09 -11.24 -5.36
C PHE A 88 -18.55 -10.36 -4.19
N PHE A 89 -18.40 -10.87 -2.97
CA PHE A 89 -18.50 -10.07 -1.75
C PHE A 89 -17.09 -9.76 -1.24
N VAL A 90 -16.72 -8.48 -1.17
CA VAL A 90 -15.33 -8.09 -0.86
C VAL A 90 -15.21 -7.52 0.55
N VAL A 91 -14.48 -8.22 1.41
CA VAL A 91 -14.06 -7.75 2.75
C VAL A 91 -12.73 -7.02 2.61
N TYR A 92 -12.78 -5.69 2.47
CA TYR A 92 -11.59 -4.84 2.40
C TYR A 92 -11.33 -4.15 3.73
N PHE A 93 -10.09 -4.18 4.22
CA PHE A 93 -9.68 -3.42 5.38
C PHE A 93 -8.20 -2.99 5.29
N ALA A 94 -7.90 -1.84 5.89
CA ALA A 94 -6.54 -1.35 6.06
C ALA A 94 -6.01 -1.82 7.43
N ALA A 95 -5.11 -2.80 7.42
CA ALA A 95 -4.67 -3.49 8.64
C ALA A 95 -4.03 -2.54 9.67
N ASP A 96 -3.28 -1.54 9.20
CA ASP A 96 -2.57 -0.56 10.03
C ASP A 96 -3.48 0.51 10.66
N GLN A 97 -4.79 0.51 10.43
CA GLN A 97 -5.71 1.48 11.03
C GLN A 97 -6.27 1.01 12.36
N ALA A 98 -6.75 -0.23 12.44
CA ALA A 98 -7.49 -0.74 13.60
C ALA A 98 -7.00 -2.10 14.11
N ASP A 99 -6.23 -2.84 13.31
CA ASP A 99 -6.05 -4.27 13.56
C ASP A 99 -4.63 -4.64 14.01
N VAL A 100 -3.59 -4.10 13.36
CA VAL A 100 -2.20 -4.47 13.63
C VAL A 100 -1.34 -3.28 14.04
N GLU A 101 -0.43 -3.47 15.00
CA GLU A 101 0.59 -2.48 15.37
C GLU A 101 1.79 -2.60 14.41
N PRO A 102 2.00 -1.69 13.44
CA PRO A 102 2.97 -1.90 12.35
C PRO A 102 4.41 -2.15 12.81
N GLU A 103 4.79 -1.68 14.01
CA GLU A 103 6.13 -1.89 14.59
C GLU A 103 6.29 -3.25 15.28
N ASP A 104 5.20 -3.99 15.47
CA ASP A 104 5.20 -5.28 16.15
C ASP A 104 4.05 -6.14 15.60
N VAL A 105 4.23 -6.69 14.40
CA VAL A 105 3.27 -7.59 13.73
C VAL A 105 3.84 -8.99 13.59
N SER A 106 2.99 -9.99 13.81
CA SER A 106 3.21 -11.40 13.49
C SER A 106 2.08 -11.93 12.59
N TYR A 107 2.24 -13.13 12.05
CA TYR A 107 1.22 -13.74 11.19
C TYR A 107 -0.13 -13.94 11.92
N ALA A 108 -0.09 -14.18 13.23
CA ALA A 108 -1.29 -14.35 14.05
C ALA A 108 -2.15 -13.07 14.07
N ASP A 109 -1.53 -11.89 14.13
CA ASP A 109 -2.25 -10.63 14.11
C ASP A 109 -2.94 -10.41 12.76
N VAL A 110 -2.32 -10.83 11.65
CA VAL A 110 -2.92 -10.74 10.32
C VAL A 110 -4.13 -11.67 10.18
N ILE A 111 -4.03 -12.93 10.63
CA ILE A 111 -5.16 -13.87 10.61
C ILE A 111 -6.30 -13.37 11.51
N LEU A 112 -6.00 -12.82 12.69
CA LEU A 112 -7.00 -12.22 13.56
C LEU A 112 -7.65 -10.98 12.93
N ALA A 113 -6.88 -10.14 12.22
CA ALA A 113 -7.41 -9.00 11.48
C ALA A 113 -8.39 -9.44 10.38
N CYS A 114 -8.03 -10.46 9.59
CA CYS A 114 -8.93 -11.06 8.61
C CYS A 114 -10.20 -11.60 9.29
N THR A 115 -10.04 -12.32 10.41
CA THR A 115 -11.14 -12.91 11.19
C THR A 115 -12.10 -11.84 11.69
N ARG A 116 -11.59 -10.79 12.34
CA ARG A 116 -12.39 -9.66 12.84
C ARG A 116 -13.18 -9.00 11.72
N ASN A 117 -12.50 -8.61 10.64
CA ASN A 117 -13.15 -7.87 9.55
C ASN A 117 -14.17 -8.74 8.80
N LEU A 118 -13.89 -10.03 8.65
CA LEU A 118 -14.83 -10.99 8.06
C LEU A 118 -16.12 -11.08 8.88
N VAL A 119 -16.02 -11.32 10.19
CA VAL A 119 -17.21 -11.45 11.05
C VAL A 119 -17.94 -10.11 11.21
N GLN A 120 -17.22 -8.98 11.19
CA GLN A 120 -17.83 -7.66 11.26
C GLN A 120 -18.65 -7.33 10.00
N MET A 121 -18.18 -7.73 8.81
CA MET A 121 -18.82 -7.40 7.54
C MET A 121 -19.84 -8.43 7.08
N VAL A 122 -19.72 -9.69 7.51
CA VAL A 122 -20.64 -10.76 7.16
C VAL A 122 -21.48 -11.15 8.38
N ARG A 123 -22.79 -10.90 8.30
CA ARG A 123 -23.76 -11.36 9.29
C ARG A 123 -24.36 -12.69 8.83
N LEU A 124 -24.04 -13.75 9.55
CA LEU A 124 -24.69 -15.05 9.36
C LEU A 124 -26.16 -14.97 9.78
N GLU A 125 -27.04 -15.58 9.00
CA GLU A 125 -28.46 -15.73 9.34
C GLU A 125 -28.69 -16.77 10.46
N THR A 126 -27.71 -17.66 10.68
CA THR A 126 -27.69 -18.62 11.79
C THR A 126 -27.21 -17.99 13.09
N ASN A 127 -27.75 -18.48 14.21
CA ASN A 127 -27.27 -18.12 15.55
C ASN A 127 -25.92 -18.77 15.89
N GLU A 128 -25.48 -19.75 15.10
CA GLU A 128 -24.22 -20.45 15.29
C GLU A 128 -23.10 -19.76 14.51
N ASN A 129 -22.21 -19.09 15.22
CA ASN A 129 -21.02 -18.48 14.64
C ASN A 129 -19.78 -19.24 15.12
N PRO A 130 -19.13 -20.05 14.26
CA PRO A 130 -18.00 -20.90 14.65
C PRO A 130 -16.84 -20.12 15.27
N ILE A 131 -16.55 -18.91 14.78
CA ILE A 131 -15.49 -18.04 15.30
C ILE A 131 -15.84 -17.56 16.71
N LEU A 132 -17.08 -17.10 16.93
CA LEU A 132 -17.52 -16.68 18.27
C LEU A 132 -17.57 -17.88 19.24
N THR A 133 -17.97 -19.06 18.78
CA THR A 133 -17.91 -20.29 19.58
C THR A 133 -16.47 -20.63 19.95
N TRP A 134 -15.53 -20.55 18.99
CA TRP A 134 -14.11 -20.78 19.21
C TRP A 134 -13.53 -19.81 20.24
N LEU A 135 -13.89 -18.52 20.14
CA LEU A 135 -13.51 -17.47 21.09
C LEU A 135 -14.12 -17.73 22.47
N GLY A 136 -15.40 -18.10 22.53
CA GLY A 136 -16.12 -18.38 23.78
C GLY A 136 -15.49 -19.53 24.58
N ASN A 137 -15.10 -20.60 23.90
CA ASN A 137 -14.42 -21.75 24.51
C ASN A 137 -13.05 -21.38 25.13
N ARG A 138 -12.47 -20.25 24.73
CA ARG A 138 -11.17 -19.74 25.20
C ARG A 138 -11.29 -18.44 25.97
N TRP A 139 -12.52 -17.98 26.23
CA TRP A 139 -12.76 -16.70 26.90
C TRP A 139 -12.20 -16.69 28.32
N GLY A 140 -12.12 -17.84 28.98
CA GLY A 140 -11.47 -17.95 30.29
C GLY A 140 -10.02 -17.46 30.31
N GLU A 141 -9.28 -17.66 29.23
CA GLU A 141 -7.89 -17.18 29.06
C GLU A 141 -7.83 -15.75 28.50
N LEU A 142 -8.85 -15.33 27.74
CA LEU A 142 -8.87 -14.07 27.01
C LEU A 142 -9.61 -12.93 27.73
N LYS A 143 -10.49 -13.21 28.70
CA LYS A 143 -11.37 -12.22 29.33
C LYS A 143 -10.61 -11.13 30.09
N ASP A 144 -9.53 -11.51 30.76
CA ASP A 144 -8.67 -10.58 31.50
C ASP A 144 -7.96 -9.61 30.52
N LEU A 145 -7.77 -10.05 29.26
CA LEU A 145 -7.17 -9.27 28.17
C LEU A 145 -8.17 -8.35 27.47
N ALA A 146 -9.43 -8.77 27.39
CA ALA A 146 -10.52 -7.93 26.92
C ALA A 146 -10.96 -6.88 27.97
N THR A 147 -10.37 -6.89 29.17
CA THR A 147 -10.78 -6.04 30.31
C THR A 147 -12.27 -6.19 30.62
N SER A 148 -12.78 -7.42 30.49
CA SER A 148 -14.20 -7.75 30.53
C SER A 148 -14.50 -8.74 31.65
N GLU A 149 -15.36 -8.35 32.59
CA GLU A 149 -15.78 -9.21 33.72
C GLU A 149 -17.00 -10.08 33.37
N VAL A 150 -17.50 -10.02 32.13
CA VAL A 150 -18.77 -10.65 31.74
C VAL A 150 -18.56 -12.07 31.20
N GLU A 151 -19.48 -12.98 31.53
CA GLU A 151 -19.53 -14.33 30.96
C GLU A 151 -19.93 -14.28 29.47
N PHE A 152 -18.99 -14.58 28.58
CA PHE A 152 -19.18 -14.52 27.13
C PHE A 152 -20.32 -15.41 26.62
N SER A 153 -20.58 -16.54 27.26
CA SER A 153 -21.69 -17.45 26.93
C SER A 153 -23.07 -16.79 27.05
N SER A 154 -23.23 -15.86 27.99
CA SER A 154 -24.50 -15.16 28.27
C SER A 154 -24.79 -13.98 27.33
N LEU A 155 -23.81 -13.57 26.52
CA LEU A 155 -23.91 -12.41 25.64
C LEU A 155 -24.67 -12.72 24.34
N SER A 156 -25.41 -11.73 23.85
CA SER A 156 -25.94 -11.71 22.46
C SER A 156 -24.80 -11.73 21.44
N ILE A 157 -25.11 -12.04 20.17
CA ILE A 157 -24.12 -12.04 19.09
C ILE A 157 -23.52 -10.64 18.92
N GLU A 158 -24.34 -9.59 18.93
CA GLU A 158 -23.87 -8.21 18.83
C GLU A 158 -22.91 -7.84 19.96
N GLN A 159 -23.21 -8.26 21.19
CA GLN A 159 -22.32 -8.04 22.34
C GLN A 159 -21.02 -8.84 22.22
N LYS A 160 -21.07 -10.10 21.77
CA LYS A 160 -19.87 -10.92 21.53
C LYS A 160 -18.96 -10.29 20.48
N LEU A 161 -19.53 -9.73 19.41
CA LEU A 161 -18.79 -9.00 18.38
C LEU A 161 -18.14 -7.73 18.90
N PHE A 162 -18.86 -7.01 19.76
CA PHE A 162 -18.32 -5.83 20.43
C PHE A 162 -17.12 -6.17 21.33
N GLU A 163 -17.22 -7.24 22.13
CA GLU A 163 -16.12 -7.71 22.97
C GLU A 163 -14.94 -8.24 22.14
N PHE A 164 -15.18 -8.92 21.01
CA PHE A 164 -14.12 -9.29 20.09
C PHE A 164 -13.42 -8.07 19.47
N GLY A 165 -14.19 -7.04 19.11
CA GLY A 165 -13.65 -5.77 18.64
C GLY A 165 -12.75 -5.08 19.67
N LYS A 166 -13.11 -5.11 20.96
CA LYS A 166 -12.25 -4.61 22.05
C LYS A 166 -10.97 -5.42 22.19
N LEU A 167 -11.05 -6.75 22.12
CA LEU A 167 -9.88 -7.62 22.18
C LEU A 167 -8.88 -7.28 21.07
N SER A 168 -9.36 -7.10 19.83
CA SER A 168 -8.51 -6.68 18.71
C SER A 168 -7.92 -5.28 18.90
N ALA A 169 -8.68 -4.32 19.42
CA ALA A 169 -8.17 -3.00 19.74
C ALA A 169 -7.08 -3.03 20.84
N ASN A 170 -7.25 -3.86 21.87
CA ASN A 170 -6.26 -4.06 22.93
C ASN A 170 -5.01 -4.78 22.42
N LEU A 171 -5.17 -5.76 21.52
CA LEU A 171 -4.05 -6.44 20.85
C LEU A 171 -3.19 -5.44 20.08
N ARG A 172 -3.81 -4.47 19.41
CA ARG A 172 -3.08 -3.37 18.77
C ARG A 172 -2.39 -2.47 19.82
N ALA A 173 -3.13 -1.99 20.82
CA ALA A 173 -2.67 -0.91 21.69
C ALA A 173 -1.72 -1.34 22.82
N VAL A 174 -1.82 -2.58 23.32
CA VAL A 174 -1.16 -3.00 24.57
C VAL A 174 -0.19 -4.17 24.31
N PRO A 175 1.14 -3.95 24.39
CA PRO A 175 2.13 -4.98 24.07
C PRO A 175 2.04 -6.27 24.90
N SER A 176 1.75 -6.17 26.20
CA SER A 176 1.61 -7.34 27.07
C SER A 176 0.40 -8.20 26.71
N ILE A 177 -0.72 -7.56 26.39
CA ILE A 177 -1.93 -8.25 25.91
C ILE A 177 -1.65 -8.90 24.56
N ARG A 178 -1.04 -8.18 23.62
CA ARG A 178 -0.64 -8.73 22.32
C ARG A 178 0.20 -10.01 22.45
N ALA A 179 1.23 -9.98 23.30
CA ALA A 179 2.08 -11.15 23.54
C ALA A 179 1.29 -12.36 24.08
N GLN A 180 0.33 -12.12 24.97
CA GLN A 180 -0.51 -13.18 25.54
C GLN A 180 -1.51 -13.74 24.53
N VAL A 181 -2.21 -12.87 23.78
CA VAL A 181 -3.13 -13.29 22.71
C VAL A 181 -2.38 -14.09 21.66
N ARG A 182 -1.19 -13.65 21.23
CA ARG A 182 -0.35 -14.41 20.28
C ARG A 182 0.00 -15.78 20.82
N LYS A 183 0.42 -15.89 22.09
CA LYS A 183 0.72 -17.18 22.70
C LYS A 183 -0.49 -18.13 22.68
N THR A 184 -1.68 -17.63 22.98
CA THR A 184 -2.92 -18.42 22.91
C THR A 184 -3.27 -18.79 21.47
N VAL A 185 -3.16 -17.85 20.52
CA VAL A 185 -3.44 -18.12 19.11
C VAL A 185 -2.44 -19.12 18.54
N ASP A 186 -1.14 -18.94 18.77
CA ASP A 186 -0.09 -19.85 18.29
C ASP A 186 -0.29 -21.29 18.78
N ALA A 187 -0.75 -21.46 20.02
CA ALA A 187 -1.10 -22.78 20.57
C ALA A 187 -2.33 -23.42 19.89
N HIS A 188 -3.15 -22.61 19.21
CA HIS A 188 -4.46 -23.01 18.68
C HIS A 188 -4.68 -22.62 17.21
N THR A 189 -3.62 -22.27 16.47
CA THR A 189 -3.71 -21.71 15.12
C THR A 189 -4.51 -22.60 14.17
N VAL A 190 -4.28 -23.93 14.22
CA VAL A 190 -5.01 -24.89 13.38
C VAL A 190 -6.51 -24.80 13.65
N SER A 191 -6.91 -24.87 14.92
CA SER A 191 -8.33 -24.78 15.30
C SER A 191 -8.96 -23.41 15.02
N LEU A 192 -8.16 -22.33 15.04
CA LEU A 192 -8.63 -21.00 14.65
C LEU A 192 -8.92 -20.97 13.15
N VAL A 193 -7.99 -21.44 12.32
CA VAL A 193 -8.16 -21.51 10.87
C VAL A 193 -9.34 -22.42 10.49
N GLU A 194 -9.54 -23.53 11.19
CA GLU A 194 -10.72 -24.40 11.03
C GLU A 194 -12.02 -23.65 11.34
N ALA A 195 -12.11 -22.95 12.47
CA ALA A 195 -13.29 -22.17 12.83
C ALA A 195 -13.55 -21.02 11.84
N VAL A 196 -12.49 -20.35 11.37
CA VAL A 196 -12.61 -19.31 10.33
C VAL A 196 -13.12 -19.90 9.02
N ASN A 197 -12.63 -21.07 8.64
CA ASN A 197 -13.06 -21.75 7.42
C ASN A 197 -14.50 -22.24 7.50
N GLU A 198 -14.94 -22.77 8.63
CA GLU A 198 -16.34 -23.15 8.86
C GLU A 198 -17.25 -21.91 8.74
N PHE A 199 -16.84 -20.77 9.31
CA PHE A 199 -17.55 -19.51 9.12
C PHE A 199 -17.60 -19.09 7.64
N ILE A 200 -16.47 -19.16 6.92
CA ILE A 200 -16.39 -18.82 5.49
C ILE A 200 -17.32 -19.71 4.67
N GLU A 201 -17.41 -21.01 4.97
CA GLU A 201 -18.29 -21.94 4.26
C GLU A 201 -19.76 -21.58 4.45
N LEU A 202 -20.19 -21.35 5.69
CA LEU A 202 -21.55 -20.91 6.02
C LEU A 202 -21.88 -19.57 5.33
N ALA A 203 -20.98 -18.60 5.44
CA ALA A 203 -21.11 -17.28 4.82
C ALA A 203 -21.19 -17.37 3.29
N THR A 204 -20.36 -18.19 2.67
CA THR A 204 -20.32 -18.37 1.21
C THR A 204 -21.62 -19.00 0.72
N ALA A 205 -22.15 -20.02 1.40
CA ALA A 205 -23.42 -20.63 1.04
C ALA A 205 -24.58 -19.62 1.09
N GLN A 206 -24.62 -18.79 2.14
CA GLN A 206 -25.62 -17.71 2.26
C GLN A 206 -25.48 -16.66 1.15
N LEU A 207 -24.27 -16.19 0.89
CA LEU A 207 -23.99 -15.20 -0.15
C LEU A 207 -24.29 -15.74 -1.57
N GLN A 208 -24.06 -17.03 -1.81
CA GLN A 208 -24.43 -17.70 -3.06
C GLN A 208 -25.94 -17.73 -3.28
N ALA A 209 -26.74 -17.94 -2.23
CA ALA A 209 -28.19 -17.80 -2.32
C ALA A 209 -28.64 -16.37 -2.67
N GLN A 210 -27.80 -15.37 -2.41
CA GLN A 210 -28.00 -13.96 -2.77
C GLN A 210 -27.39 -13.58 -4.13
N GLY A 211 -26.92 -14.57 -4.90
CA GLY A 211 -26.36 -14.36 -6.24
C GLY A 211 -24.87 -13.99 -6.26
N LYS A 212 -24.17 -14.03 -5.12
CA LYS A 212 -22.72 -13.80 -5.07
C LYS A 212 -21.93 -15.07 -5.35
N ARG A 213 -20.77 -14.97 -5.98
CA ARG A 213 -19.90 -16.11 -6.31
C ARG A 213 -19.11 -16.64 -5.12
N GLY A 214 -18.76 -15.76 -4.19
CA GLY A 214 -17.99 -16.09 -2.99
C GLY A 214 -17.41 -14.86 -2.33
N ILE A 215 -16.48 -15.08 -1.39
CA ILE A 215 -15.86 -14.03 -0.58
C ILE A 215 -14.44 -13.76 -1.08
N VAL A 216 -14.08 -12.48 -1.10
CA VAL A 216 -12.71 -12.01 -1.33
C VAL A 216 -12.27 -11.16 -0.14
N ILE A 217 -11.20 -11.55 0.55
CA ILE A 217 -10.58 -10.75 1.60
C ILE A 217 -9.43 -9.94 1.00
N MET A 218 -9.38 -8.63 1.26
CA MET A 218 -8.29 -7.75 0.88
C MET A 218 -7.69 -7.09 2.12
N ALA A 219 -6.51 -7.56 2.52
CA ALA A 219 -5.76 -7.02 3.64
C ALA A 219 -4.72 -5.99 3.14
N ASP A 220 -5.09 -4.72 3.19
CA ASP A 220 -4.28 -3.59 2.73
C ASP A 220 -3.33 -3.08 3.84
N ASN A 221 -2.33 -2.31 3.44
CA ASN A 221 -1.30 -1.69 4.29
C ASN A 221 -0.39 -2.64 5.09
N LEU A 222 -0.38 -3.94 4.81
CA LEU A 222 0.60 -4.87 5.38
C LEU A 222 2.02 -4.61 4.83
N ASP A 223 2.16 -3.91 3.71
CA ASP A 223 3.45 -3.38 3.21
C ASP A 223 4.05 -2.27 4.09
N ARG A 224 3.31 -1.80 5.10
CA ARG A 224 3.76 -0.79 6.06
C ARG A 224 4.33 -1.36 7.34
N ILE A 225 4.28 -2.69 7.52
CA ILE A 225 4.93 -3.39 8.63
C ILE A 225 6.41 -3.02 8.64
N THR A 226 6.90 -2.54 9.78
CA THR A 226 8.31 -2.18 9.95
C THR A 226 9.18 -3.41 9.72
N TYR A 227 10.21 -3.27 8.90
CA TYR A 227 11.17 -4.35 8.70
C TYR A 227 12.02 -4.52 9.95
N ILE A 228 12.00 -5.72 10.52
CA ILE A 228 12.76 -6.09 11.71
C ILE A 228 13.56 -7.34 11.39
N ARG A 229 14.87 -7.23 11.57
CA ARG A 229 15.79 -8.37 11.52
C ARG A 229 16.87 -8.15 12.57
N THR A 230 16.98 -9.07 13.52
CA THR A 230 18.06 -9.03 14.50
C THR A 230 19.35 -9.58 13.88
N ALA A 231 20.51 -9.25 14.45
CA ALA A 231 21.79 -9.77 13.98
C ALA A 231 21.92 -11.30 14.12
N GLU A 232 21.13 -11.88 15.03
CA GLU A 232 21.10 -13.31 15.33
C GLU A 232 20.12 -14.05 14.41
N ASP A 233 19.14 -13.35 13.82
CA ASP A 233 18.11 -13.95 12.98
C ASP A 233 18.50 -14.04 11.51
N ALA A 234 18.43 -15.27 10.99
CA ALA A 234 18.56 -15.53 9.55
C ALA A 234 17.36 -14.98 8.73
N ARG A 235 16.20 -14.84 9.37
CA ARG A 235 14.91 -14.46 8.77
C ARG A 235 14.39 -13.17 9.40
N SER A 236 13.93 -12.24 8.56
CA SER A 236 13.20 -11.04 9.02
C SER A 236 11.78 -11.38 9.48
N ASN A 237 11.13 -10.46 10.18
CA ASN A 237 9.70 -10.57 10.47
C ASN A 237 8.84 -10.66 9.18
N HIS A 238 9.25 -9.99 8.09
CA HIS A 238 8.59 -10.13 6.80
C HIS A 238 8.70 -11.56 6.26
N ASP A 239 9.89 -12.17 6.32
CA ASP A 239 10.05 -13.57 5.92
C ASP A 239 9.20 -14.50 6.79
N GLN A 240 9.15 -14.26 8.10
CA GLN A 240 8.37 -15.08 9.03
C GLN A 240 6.87 -15.05 8.72
N ILE A 241 6.31 -13.86 8.45
CA ILE A 241 4.88 -13.69 8.16
C ILE A 241 4.54 -14.29 6.79
N PHE A 242 5.25 -13.88 5.75
CA PHE A 242 4.85 -14.15 4.37
C PHE A 242 5.44 -15.44 3.79
N LEU A 243 6.55 -15.96 4.30
CA LEU A 243 7.19 -17.17 3.78
C LEU A 243 7.05 -18.34 4.75
N ASP A 244 7.56 -18.19 5.98
CA ASP A 244 7.64 -19.30 6.94
C ASP A 244 6.24 -19.73 7.44
N ARG A 245 5.31 -18.77 7.52
CA ARG A 245 3.89 -18.99 7.90
C ARG A 245 2.92 -18.92 6.71
N SER A 246 3.44 -19.07 5.49
CA SER A 246 2.63 -19.03 4.26
C SER A 246 1.49 -20.05 4.24
N GLU A 247 1.66 -21.24 4.83
CA GLU A 247 0.58 -22.24 4.93
C GLU A 247 -0.62 -21.72 5.73
N GLN A 248 -0.38 -21.02 6.83
CA GLN A 248 -1.45 -20.40 7.62
C GLN A 248 -2.09 -19.23 6.84
N MET A 249 -1.28 -18.40 6.18
CA MET A 249 -1.77 -17.27 5.39
C MET A 249 -2.65 -17.71 4.21
N LYS A 250 -2.31 -18.83 3.56
CA LYS A 250 -3.07 -19.47 2.48
C LYS A 250 -4.25 -20.32 2.97
N GLY A 251 -4.34 -20.59 4.27
CA GLY A 251 -5.27 -21.57 4.83
C GLY A 251 -6.74 -21.17 4.81
N LEU A 252 -7.07 -19.92 4.45
CA LEU A 252 -8.44 -19.43 4.39
C LEU A 252 -9.15 -19.93 3.12
N LYS A 253 -10.32 -20.56 3.27
CA LYS A 253 -11.12 -21.13 2.16
C LYS A 253 -11.91 -20.08 1.36
N CYS A 254 -11.31 -18.92 1.12
CA CYS A 254 -11.85 -17.86 0.26
C CYS A 254 -10.71 -17.20 -0.54
N HIS A 255 -11.03 -16.35 -1.52
CA HIS A 255 -9.97 -15.61 -2.19
C HIS A 255 -9.37 -14.58 -1.23
N VAL A 256 -8.05 -14.46 -1.21
CA VAL A 256 -7.35 -13.50 -0.35
C VAL A 256 -6.29 -12.75 -1.14
N ILE A 257 -6.20 -11.44 -0.91
CA ILE A 257 -5.11 -10.58 -1.34
C ILE A 257 -4.46 -10.00 -0.08
N TYR A 258 -3.17 -10.28 0.10
CA TYR A 258 -2.35 -9.62 1.13
C TYR A 258 -1.44 -8.61 0.46
N THR A 259 -1.44 -7.37 0.93
CA THR A 259 -0.37 -6.45 0.56
C THR A 259 0.97 -6.93 1.14
N ALA A 260 2.07 -6.76 0.42
CA ALA A 260 3.39 -7.21 0.86
C ALA A 260 4.48 -6.17 0.54
N PRO A 261 5.52 -6.03 1.39
CA PRO A 261 6.66 -5.16 1.12
C PRO A 261 7.38 -5.53 -0.19
N ILE A 262 7.62 -4.56 -1.06
CA ILE A 262 8.32 -4.77 -2.35
C ILE A 262 9.74 -5.34 -2.16
N ALA A 263 10.42 -4.92 -1.10
CA ALA A 263 11.74 -5.42 -0.74
C ALA A 263 11.75 -6.94 -0.52
N LEU A 264 10.72 -7.48 0.13
CA LEU A 264 10.53 -8.91 0.31
C LEU A 264 10.28 -9.59 -1.04
N VAL A 265 9.31 -9.09 -1.81
CA VAL A 265 8.87 -9.70 -3.06
C VAL A 265 10.01 -9.77 -4.09
N CYS A 266 10.71 -8.66 -4.34
CA CYS A 266 11.83 -8.63 -5.28
C CYS A 266 13.05 -9.41 -4.74
N GLY A 267 13.29 -9.39 -3.42
CA GLY A 267 14.41 -10.08 -2.80
C GLY A 267 14.22 -11.61 -2.66
N ARG A 268 12.97 -12.08 -2.63
CA ARG A 268 12.60 -13.48 -2.35
C ARG A 268 11.69 -14.09 -3.42
N GLY A 269 11.69 -13.55 -4.64
CA GLY A 269 10.71 -13.89 -5.69
C GLY A 269 10.49 -15.40 -5.89
N VAL A 270 11.55 -16.20 -5.98
CA VAL A 270 11.44 -17.66 -6.14
C VAL A 270 10.84 -18.35 -4.91
N GLU A 271 11.16 -17.88 -3.69
CA GLU A 271 10.53 -18.43 -2.48
C GLU A 271 9.04 -18.05 -2.44
N VAL A 272 8.69 -16.82 -2.82
CA VAL A 272 7.29 -16.39 -2.94
C VAL A 272 6.55 -17.25 -3.95
N GLU A 273 7.08 -17.42 -5.15
CA GLU A 273 6.47 -18.23 -6.22
C GLU A 273 6.22 -19.67 -5.77
N ASN A 274 7.22 -20.32 -5.19
CA ASN A 274 7.10 -21.69 -4.69
C ASN A 274 6.05 -21.83 -3.57
N ARG A 275 5.86 -20.80 -2.73
CA ARG A 275 4.92 -20.85 -1.61
C ARG A 275 3.49 -20.52 -2.03
N TYR A 276 3.30 -19.53 -2.90
CA TYR A 276 1.96 -19.05 -3.31
C TYR A 276 1.48 -19.63 -4.65
N GLY A 277 2.34 -20.40 -5.32
CA GLY A 277 2.08 -21.02 -6.62
C GLY A 277 2.08 -20.03 -7.78
N ASP A 278 2.56 -18.81 -7.55
CA ASP A 278 2.61 -17.71 -8.52
C ASP A 278 3.50 -16.58 -8.00
N CYS A 279 3.99 -15.75 -8.91
CA CYS A 279 4.67 -14.51 -8.56
C CYS A 279 3.72 -13.55 -7.84
N ALA A 280 4.28 -12.64 -7.05
CA ALA A 280 3.48 -11.54 -6.49
C ALA A 280 3.19 -10.50 -7.57
N ASP A 281 1.98 -9.93 -7.50
CA ASP A 281 1.56 -8.87 -8.40
C ASP A 281 2.17 -7.55 -7.94
N VAL A 282 3.09 -6.97 -8.73
CA VAL A 282 3.78 -5.73 -8.34
C VAL A 282 3.25 -4.55 -9.16
N LEU A 283 2.75 -3.52 -8.47
CA LEU A 283 2.33 -2.27 -9.11
C LEU A 283 3.57 -1.39 -9.40
N PRO A 284 3.92 -1.17 -10.68
CA PRO A 284 5.11 -0.42 -11.05
C PRO A 284 4.89 1.10 -10.92
N MET A 285 6.00 1.83 -10.97
CA MET A 285 6.02 3.29 -11.03
C MET A 285 5.52 3.79 -12.39
N VAL A 286 5.03 5.04 -12.44
CA VAL A 286 4.74 5.72 -13.71
C VAL A 286 6.06 6.03 -14.40
N VAL A 287 6.21 5.63 -15.66
CA VAL A 287 7.41 5.89 -16.46
C VAL A 287 7.41 7.35 -16.91
N VAL A 288 8.10 8.23 -16.19
CA VAL A 288 8.29 9.66 -16.57
C VAL A 288 9.56 9.89 -17.40
N GLN A 289 10.45 8.92 -17.40
CA GLN A 289 11.69 8.90 -18.15
C GLN A 289 11.88 7.47 -18.66
N ASN A 290 12.20 7.30 -19.94
CA ASN A 290 12.42 6.00 -20.56
C ASN A 290 13.72 5.39 -20.05
N ARG A 291 13.89 4.09 -20.30
CA ARG A 291 15.05 3.31 -19.86
C ARG A 291 16.39 3.88 -20.36
N ASP A 292 16.40 4.49 -21.54
CA ASP A 292 17.57 5.14 -22.15
C ASP A 292 17.87 6.54 -21.57
N GLY A 293 17.01 7.05 -20.69
CA GLY A 293 17.11 8.37 -20.10
C GLY A 293 16.42 9.49 -20.88
N SER A 294 15.78 9.20 -22.01
CA SER A 294 14.93 10.17 -22.71
C SER A 294 13.65 10.45 -21.93
N GLU A 295 13.02 11.60 -22.16
CA GLU A 295 11.75 11.96 -21.52
C GLU A 295 10.61 11.06 -22.04
N ASN A 296 9.79 10.54 -21.13
CA ASN A 296 8.56 9.86 -21.51
C ASN A 296 7.39 10.85 -21.52
N LEU A 297 6.99 11.30 -22.71
CA LEU A 297 5.99 12.35 -22.88
C LEU A 297 4.61 11.95 -22.32
N GLU A 298 4.20 10.70 -22.49
CA GLU A 298 2.90 10.21 -22.03
C GLU A 298 2.84 10.14 -20.50
N GLY A 299 3.90 9.62 -19.87
CA GLY A 299 4.03 9.59 -18.42
C GLY A 299 4.11 10.99 -17.82
N MET A 300 4.86 11.90 -18.45
CA MET A 300 4.89 13.31 -18.03
C MET A 300 3.51 13.95 -18.12
N GLU A 301 2.77 13.73 -19.21
CA GLU A 301 1.41 14.24 -19.37
C GLU A 301 0.44 13.62 -18.36
N ALA A 302 0.57 12.33 -18.05
CA ALA A 302 -0.22 11.68 -17.01
C ALA A 302 0.03 12.32 -15.63
N MET A 303 1.28 12.64 -15.29
CA MET A 303 1.63 13.31 -14.04
C MET A 303 1.07 14.74 -13.99
N ARG A 304 1.16 15.51 -15.09
CA ARG A 304 0.51 16.83 -15.20
C ARG A 304 -0.99 16.73 -15.03
N LYS A 305 -1.64 15.73 -15.66
CA LYS A 305 -3.08 15.49 -15.57
C LYS A 305 -3.53 15.21 -14.14
N ILE A 306 -2.78 14.42 -13.37
CA ILE A 306 -3.06 14.20 -11.94
C ILE A 306 -3.08 15.54 -11.20
N LEU A 307 -2.07 16.39 -11.42
CA LEU A 307 -2.00 17.71 -10.78
C LEU A 307 -3.16 18.62 -11.21
N ARG A 308 -3.51 18.65 -12.51
CA ARG A 308 -4.64 19.43 -13.02
C ARG A 308 -5.95 19.02 -12.36
N LEU A 309 -6.25 17.73 -12.29
CA LEU A 309 -7.49 17.24 -11.68
C LEU A 309 -7.57 17.58 -10.17
N ARG A 310 -6.44 17.54 -9.46
CA ARG A 310 -6.37 18.00 -8.06
C ARG A 310 -6.69 19.48 -7.94
N VAL A 311 -6.13 20.32 -8.80
CA VAL A 311 -6.41 21.77 -8.81
C VAL A 311 -7.86 22.05 -9.20
N GLU A 312 -8.43 21.29 -10.13
CA GLU A 312 -9.80 21.45 -10.63
C GLU A 312 -10.85 21.30 -9.53
N MET A 313 -10.58 20.48 -8.52
CA MET A 313 -11.44 20.37 -7.32
C MET A 313 -11.58 21.68 -6.54
N ILE A 314 -10.62 22.59 -6.68
CA ILE A 314 -10.57 23.86 -5.95
C ILE A 314 -10.89 25.04 -6.87
N ASP A 315 -10.28 25.07 -8.06
CA ASP A 315 -10.41 26.15 -9.04
C ASP A 315 -10.23 25.59 -10.47
N PRO A 316 -11.34 25.34 -11.19
CA PRO A 316 -11.32 24.83 -12.56
C PRO A 316 -10.62 25.75 -13.57
N GLU A 317 -10.66 27.07 -13.37
CA GLU A 317 -10.01 28.02 -14.27
C GLU A 317 -8.49 28.05 -14.05
N LEU A 318 -8.05 27.91 -12.80
CA LEU A 318 -6.65 27.71 -12.47
C LEU A 318 -6.12 26.39 -13.02
N ALA A 319 -6.92 25.31 -12.96
CA ALA A 319 -6.54 24.00 -13.50
C ALA A 319 -6.26 24.03 -15.01
N LYS A 320 -7.09 24.75 -15.78
CA LYS A 320 -6.89 24.96 -17.23
C LYS A 320 -5.62 25.74 -17.55
N ALA A 321 -5.17 26.58 -16.63
CA ALA A 321 -4.00 27.45 -16.79
C ALA A 321 -2.86 27.09 -15.82
N ILE A 322 -2.75 25.82 -15.42
CA ILE A 322 -1.79 25.39 -14.40
C ILE A 322 -0.35 25.78 -14.75
N GLU A 323 0.02 25.69 -16.02
CA GLU A 323 1.35 25.98 -16.56
C GLU A 323 1.73 27.46 -16.55
N THR A 324 0.74 28.37 -16.46
CA THR A 324 0.96 29.83 -16.57
C THR A 324 0.47 30.62 -15.36
N ARG A 325 -0.45 30.05 -14.56
CA ARG A 325 -1.05 30.71 -13.39
C ARG A 325 -0.73 30.03 -12.08
N LEU A 326 -0.58 28.70 -12.05
CA LEU A 326 -0.14 28.00 -10.84
C LEU A 326 1.38 28.01 -10.72
N PHE A 327 2.10 27.81 -11.82
CA PHE A 327 3.55 27.89 -11.88
C PHE A 327 4.02 29.13 -12.66
N GLU A 328 5.20 29.66 -12.31
CA GLU A 328 5.77 30.80 -13.07
C GLU A 328 6.19 30.40 -14.49
N SER A 329 6.38 29.09 -14.74
CA SER A 329 6.67 28.54 -16.06
C SER A 329 6.29 27.05 -16.14
N SER A 330 6.03 26.56 -17.36
CA SER A 330 5.74 25.14 -17.63
C SER A 330 6.90 24.22 -17.26
N GLU A 331 8.14 24.69 -17.40
CA GLU A 331 9.34 23.91 -17.07
C GLU A 331 9.43 23.58 -15.57
N LEU A 332 8.81 24.38 -14.69
CA LEU A 332 8.76 24.06 -13.27
C LEU A 332 7.75 22.98 -12.93
N LEU A 333 6.61 22.97 -13.62
CA LEU A 333 5.64 21.87 -13.52
C LEU A 333 6.32 20.56 -13.95
N ASP A 334 7.02 20.59 -15.08
CA ASP A 334 7.76 19.43 -15.61
C ASP A 334 8.87 18.99 -14.66
N LEU A 335 9.60 19.95 -14.09
CA LEU A 335 10.64 19.65 -13.10
C LEU A 335 10.06 18.91 -11.89
N VAL A 336 8.88 19.29 -11.39
CA VAL A 336 8.22 18.61 -10.26
C VAL A 336 7.78 17.20 -10.66
N CYS A 337 7.17 17.04 -11.83
CA CYS A 337 6.77 15.74 -12.37
C CYS A 337 7.97 14.79 -12.54
N ALA A 338 9.01 15.22 -13.25
CA ALA A 338 10.21 14.43 -13.50
C ALA A 338 10.98 14.11 -12.20
N ALA A 339 11.09 15.08 -11.27
CA ALA A 339 11.79 14.86 -10.01
C ALA A 339 11.12 13.81 -9.11
N SER A 340 9.83 13.53 -9.31
CA SER A 340 9.09 12.51 -8.55
C SER A 340 9.42 11.08 -8.97
N GLY A 341 10.03 10.87 -10.15
CA GLY A 341 10.26 9.52 -10.69
C GLY A 341 8.97 8.72 -10.87
N GLY A 342 7.85 9.39 -11.15
CA GLY A 342 6.54 8.73 -11.24
C GLY A 342 5.93 8.33 -9.89
N HIS A 343 6.47 8.80 -8.76
CA HIS A 343 6.00 8.44 -7.43
C HIS A 343 4.89 9.36 -6.91
N MET A 344 3.65 8.88 -6.89
CA MET A 344 2.48 9.70 -6.55
C MET A 344 2.58 10.38 -5.18
N ARG A 345 2.95 9.66 -4.10
CA ARG A 345 3.11 10.34 -2.79
C ARG A 345 4.12 11.49 -2.85
N MET A 346 5.25 11.30 -3.52
CA MET A 346 6.30 12.31 -3.58
C MET A 346 5.90 13.48 -4.47
N LEU A 347 5.19 13.22 -5.58
CA LEU A 347 4.58 14.26 -6.39
C LEU A 347 3.68 15.17 -5.54
N MET A 348 2.76 14.58 -4.76
CA MET A 348 1.87 15.33 -3.87
C MET A 348 2.64 16.11 -2.80
N GLN A 349 3.64 15.48 -2.17
CA GLN A 349 4.48 16.12 -1.16
C GLN A 349 5.34 17.26 -1.73
N PHE A 350 5.80 17.18 -2.97
CA PHE A 350 6.52 18.27 -3.62
C PHE A 350 5.63 19.47 -3.85
N MET A 351 4.36 19.24 -4.22
CA MET A 351 3.37 20.32 -4.35
C MET A 351 3.10 20.99 -3.01
N GLN A 352 2.80 20.22 -1.96
CA GLN A 352 2.59 20.75 -0.60
C GLN A 352 3.78 21.59 -0.15
N LYS A 353 4.98 21.01 -0.23
CA LYS A 353 6.22 21.71 0.13
C LYS A 353 6.46 22.95 -0.72
N ALA A 354 6.14 22.96 -2.02
CA ALA A 354 6.30 24.16 -2.83
C ALA A 354 5.30 25.25 -2.42
N LEU A 355 4.06 24.87 -2.06
CA LEU A 355 3.04 25.78 -1.56
C LEU A 355 3.40 26.36 -0.19
N ASP A 356 4.07 25.61 0.70
CA ASP A 356 4.59 26.12 1.98
C ASP A 356 5.54 27.33 1.82
N TRP A 357 6.21 27.43 0.67
CA TRP A 357 7.12 28.54 0.34
C TRP A 357 6.49 29.58 -0.60
N THR A 358 5.17 29.55 -0.78
CA THR A 358 4.45 30.42 -1.72
C THR A 358 3.38 31.21 -0.98
N ASP A 359 3.56 32.52 -0.84
CA ASP A 359 2.54 33.42 -0.24
C ASP A 359 1.55 33.97 -1.28
N VAL A 360 1.99 34.10 -2.54
CA VAL A 360 1.20 34.61 -3.66
C VAL A 360 1.56 33.83 -4.92
N LEU A 361 0.55 33.39 -5.66
CA LEU A 361 0.73 32.70 -6.95
C LEU A 361 1.30 33.63 -8.02
N PRO A 362 2.08 33.11 -8.98
CA PRO A 362 2.40 31.69 -9.18
C PRO A 362 3.51 31.13 -8.26
N ILE A 363 3.58 29.80 -8.14
CA ILE A 363 4.68 29.06 -7.51
C ILE A 363 5.97 29.35 -8.28
N GLN A 364 6.91 29.96 -7.57
CA GLN A 364 8.18 30.40 -8.15
C GLN A 364 9.25 29.29 -8.13
N LYS A 365 10.28 29.41 -8.98
CA LYS A 365 11.43 28.48 -9.01
C LYS A 365 12.10 28.32 -7.66
N ARG A 366 12.14 29.37 -6.84
CA ARG A 366 12.68 29.30 -5.48
C ARG A 366 11.91 28.31 -4.61
N ALA A 367 10.58 28.33 -4.65
CA ALA A 367 9.73 27.45 -3.87
C ALA A 367 9.88 25.98 -4.31
N VAL A 368 9.86 25.72 -5.62
CA VAL A 368 10.12 24.38 -6.19
C VAL A 368 11.49 23.87 -5.78
N ASN A 369 12.54 24.68 -5.94
CA ASN A 369 13.89 24.29 -5.56
C ASN A 369 14.01 23.96 -4.07
N ARG A 370 13.33 24.70 -3.20
CA ARG A 370 13.30 24.44 -1.74
C ARG A 370 12.62 23.12 -1.42
N ALA A 371 11.48 22.84 -2.05
CA ALA A 371 10.77 21.56 -1.90
C ALA A 371 11.65 20.38 -2.31
N LEU A 372 12.27 20.45 -3.50
CA LEU A 372 13.12 19.38 -4.03
C LEU A 372 14.44 19.26 -3.25
N SER A 373 15.06 20.36 -2.81
CA SER A 373 16.29 20.29 -2.01
C SER A 373 16.04 19.69 -0.64
N SER A 374 14.92 20.03 0.01
CA SER A 374 14.51 19.45 1.29
C SER A 374 14.35 17.94 1.17
N ALA A 375 13.68 17.45 0.13
CA ALA A 375 13.51 16.02 -0.10
C ALA A 375 14.84 15.32 -0.45
N ARG A 376 15.74 15.98 -1.20
CA ARG A 376 17.08 15.46 -1.49
C ARG A 376 17.94 15.30 -0.25
N GLN A 377 17.78 16.19 0.73
CA GLN A 377 18.52 16.12 1.99
C GLN A 377 18.23 14.82 2.74
N THR A 378 16.97 14.35 2.75
CA THR A 378 16.61 13.06 3.35
C THR A 378 17.40 11.89 2.76
N TYR A 379 17.59 11.86 1.44
CA TYR A 379 18.43 10.84 0.79
C TYR A 379 19.92 11.00 1.13
N ARG A 380 20.42 12.25 1.19
CA ARG A 380 21.82 12.51 1.55
C ARG A 380 22.15 11.98 2.95
N ASP A 381 21.22 12.12 3.88
CA ASP A 381 21.41 11.72 5.28
C ASP A 381 21.15 10.22 5.52
N ALA A 382 20.23 9.62 4.76
CA ALA A 382 19.85 8.21 4.93
C ALA A 382 20.75 7.22 4.18
N ILE A 383 21.35 7.62 3.05
CA ILE A 383 22.16 6.71 2.23
C ILE A 383 23.57 6.58 2.82
N ASN A 384 23.95 5.35 3.16
CA ASN A 384 25.29 5.03 3.64
C ASN A 384 26.35 5.31 2.57
N PHE A 385 27.55 5.74 2.99
CA PHE A 385 28.62 6.12 2.08
C PHE A 385 29.02 5.00 1.09
N GLU A 386 28.98 3.74 1.53
CA GLU A 386 29.34 2.59 0.69
C GLU A 386 28.32 2.29 -0.42
N TRP A 387 27.11 2.85 -0.34
CA TRP A 387 26.02 2.53 -1.25
C TRP A 387 26.04 3.35 -2.55
N TRP A 388 26.78 4.46 -2.58
CA TRP A 388 26.77 5.36 -3.75
C TRP A 388 27.25 4.68 -5.04
N ASP A 389 28.27 3.82 -4.95
CA ASP A 389 28.79 3.09 -6.12
C ASP A 389 27.81 2.02 -6.60
N GLU A 390 27.08 1.37 -5.71
CA GLU A 390 26.02 0.41 -6.06
C GLU A 390 24.85 1.10 -6.74
N LEU A 391 24.39 2.23 -6.20
CA LEU A 391 23.34 3.04 -6.83
C LEU A 391 23.78 3.53 -8.22
N ALA A 392 25.03 3.97 -8.36
CA ALA A 392 25.55 4.40 -9.66
C ALA A 392 25.61 3.23 -10.67
N ARG A 393 25.92 2.01 -10.21
CA ARG A 393 25.81 0.80 -11.04
C ARG A 393 24.38 0.51 -11.46
N VAL A 394 23.41 0.55 -10.53
CA VAL A 394 21.98 0.39 -10.84
C VAL A 394 21.53 1.38 -11.91
N HIS A 395 21.92 2.65 -11.76
CA HIS A 395 21.57 3.69 -12.74
C HIS A 395 22.15 3.42 -14.13
N GLY A 396 23.38 2.88 -14.20
CA GLY A 396 24.04 2.55 -15.46
C GLY A 396 23.50 1.29 -16.14
N THR A 397 23.20 0.24 -15.38
CA THR A 397 22.75 -1.06 -15.92
C THR A 397 21.23 -1.17 -16.04
N LYS A 398 20.49 -0.31 -15.33
CA LYS A 398 19.05 -0.39 -15.11
C LYS A 398 18.59 -1.70 -14.45
N GLN A 399 19.50 -2.35 -13.74
CA GLN A 399 19.28 -3.63 -13.07
C GLN A 399 19.56 -3.49 -11.58
N LEU A 400 18.69 -4.11 -10.77
CA LEU A 400 18.90 -4.23 -9.34
C LEU A 400 19.75 -5.48 -9.05
N PRO A 401 20.87 -5.36 -8.30
CA PRO A 401 21.61 -6.53 -7.83
C PRO A 401 20.71 -7.47 -7.03
N ARG A 402 21.07 -8.76 -6.95
CA ARG A 402 20.30 -9.76 -6.19
C ARG A 402 21.01 -10.11 -4.89
N ASP A 403 21.16 -9.11 -4.02
CA ASP A 403 21.74 -9.25 -2.68
C ASP A 403 20.84 -8.65 -1.60
N ASN A 404 21.23 -8.80 -0.33
CA ASN A 404 20.46 -8.26 0.80
C ASN A 404 20.40 -6.72 0.79
N ARG A 405 21.37 -6.03 0.18
CA ARG A 405 21.42 -4.55 0.12
C ARG A 405 20.35 -4.01 -0.82
N SER A 406 20.08 -4.75 -1.87
CA SER A 406 19.10 -4.40 -2.91
C SER A 406 17.66 -4.32 -2.36
N GLN A 407 17.35 -5.13 -1.34
CA GLN A 407 16.08 -5.04 -0.62
C GLN A 407 15.92 -3.67 0.07
N GLN A 408 17.00 -3.18 0.69
CA GLN A 408 17.00 -1.88 1.38
C GLN A 408 16.84 -0.71 0.41
N PHE A 409 17.45 -0.78 -0.78
CA PHE A 409 17.27 0.25 -1.82
C PHE A 409 15.81 0.42 -2.25
N LEU A 410 15.07 -0.68 -2.36
CA LEU A 410 13.64 -0.64 -2.66
C LEU A 410 12.83 -0.13 -1.46
N ALA A 411 13.14 -0.59 -0.25
CA ALA A 411 12.45 -0.18 0.97
C ALA A 411 12.54 1.34 1.22
N ASP A 412 13.74 1.91 1.04
CA ASP A 412 14.03 3.33 1.24
C ASP A 412 13.68 4.20 0.04
N ARG A 413 13.16 3.59 -1.04
CA ARG A 413 12.87 4.27 -2.32
C ARG A 413 14.09 4.98 -2.92
N CYS A 414 15.28 4.41 -2.70
CA CYS A 414 16.50 4.83 -3.38
C CYS A 414 16.50 4.33 -4.83
N VAL A 415 15.91 3.17 -5.06
CA VAL A 415 15.69 2.58 -6.37
C VAL A 415 14.20 2.37 -6.59
N LEU A 416 13.73 2.70 -7.78
CA LEU A 416 12.36 2.60 -8.26
C LEU A 416 12.27 1.51 -9.33
N GLN A 417 11.11 0.86 -9.43
CA GLN A 417 10.84 -0.25 -10.35
C GLN A 417 9.82 0.18 -11.39
N TYR A 418 10.10 -0.09 -12.65
CA TYR A 418 9.30 0.30 -13.80
C TYR A 418 9.10 -0.90 -14.71
N PHE A 419 7.99 -0.90 -15.43
CA PHE A 419 7.69 -1.88 -16.48
C PHE A 419 7.55 -1.16 -17.82
N GLU A 420 8.00 -1.83 -18.87
CA GLU A 420 7.87 -1.41 -20.26
C GLU A 420 7.36 -2.62 -21.07
N GLU A 421 6.34 -2.41 -21.88
CA GLU A 421 5.82 -3.43 -22.80
C GLU A 421 6.53 -3.25 -24.15
N ASP A 422 7.11 -4.32 -24.69
CA ASP A 422 7.71 -4.28 -26.03
C ASP A 422 6.70 -4.58 -27.15
N GLU A 423 7.17 -4.54 -28.40
CA GLU A 423 6.32 -4.73 -29.58
C GLU A 423 5.67 -6.13 -29.65
N GLU A 424 6.22 -7.11 -28.94
CA GLU A 424 5.69 -8.48 -28.86
C GLU A 424 4.70 -8.66 -27.70
N GLY A 425 4.54 -7.63 -26.86
CA GLY A 425 3.71 -7.65 -25.66
C GLY A 425 4.41 -8.25 -24.45
N GLU A 426 5.74 -8.44 -24.48
CA GLU A 426 6.49 -8.88 -23.31
C GLU A 426 6.72 -7.71 -22.35
N ILE A 427 6.49 -7.97 -21.06
CA ILE A 427 6.73 -7.00 -20.01
C ILE A 427 8.18 -7.09 -19.54
N ASN A 428 8.94 -6.05 -19.86
CA ASN A 428 10.32 -5.87 -19.44
C ASN A 428 10.37 -5.06 -18.14
N GLU A 429 10.80 -5.72 -17.06
CA GLU A 429 11.11 -5.08 -15.79
C GLU A 429 12.47 -4.38 -15.83
N TRP A 430 12.52 -3.16 -15.31
CA TRP A 430 13.78 -2.44 -15.09
C TRP A 430 13.74 -1.56 -13.85
N PHE A 431 14.92 -1.14 -13.40
CA PHE A 431 15.10 -0.36 -12.19
C PHE A 431 15.92 0.89 -12.44
N ASP A 432 15.66 1.95 -11.69
CA ASP A 432 16.53 3.12 -11.70
C ASP A 432 16.56 3.83 -10.36
N VAL A 433 17.63 4.57 -10.13
CA VAL A 433 17.81 5.40 -8.95
C VAL A 433 16.80 6.55 -8.96
N HIS A 434 16.24 6.85 -7.79
CA HIS A 434 15.28 7.94 -7.64
C HIS A 434 15.86 9.28 -8.16
N PRO A 435 15.15 10.07 -9.00
CA PRO A 435 15.71 11.26 -9.67
C PRO A 435 16.36 12.31 -8.74
N LEU A 436 15.84 12.47 -7.52
CA LEU A 436 16.45 13.35 -6.52
C LEU A 436 17.90 12.99 -6.17
N ILE A 437 18.26 11.71 -6.20
CA ILE A 437 19.60 11.21 -5.88
C ILE A 437 20.60 11.57 -6.99
N LEU A 438 20.15 11.62 -8.26
CA LEU A 438 21.01 11.94 -9.41
C LEU A 438 21.70 13.32 -9.30
N LYS A 439 21.11 14.22 -8.50
CA LYS A 439 21.62 15.58 -8.23
C LYS A 439 22.46 15.68 -6.94
N ILE A 440 22.80 14.56 -6.29
CA ILE A 440 23.65 14.52 -5.11
C ILE A 440 25.11 14.37 -5.55
N GLU A 441 26.01 15.21 -5.03
CA GLU A 441 27.44 15.24 -5.39
C GLU A 441 28.14 13.89 -5.15
N LEU A 442 27.80 13.19 -4.06
CA LEU A 442 28.35 11.87 -3.74
C LEU A 442 27.97 10.83 -4.82
N PHE A 443 26.72 10.85 -5.29
CA PHE A 443 26.26 10.02 -6.39
C PHE A 443 26.94 10.40 -7.70
N GLN A 444 27.04 11.69 -8.02
CA GLN A 444 27.72 12.17 -9.24
C GLN A 444 29.20 11.74 -9.26
N SER A 445 29.87 11.83 -8.11
CA SER A 445 31.26 11.36 -7.96
C SER A 445 31.37 9.85 -8.18
N ALA A 446 30.43 9.05 -7.65
CA ALA A 446 30.37 7.61 -7.89
C ALA A 446 30.14 7.27 -9.36
N LEU A 447 29.21 7.97 -10.02
CA LEU A 447 28.92 7.78 -11.44
C LEU A 447 30.13 8.15 -12.32
N SER A 448 30.87 9.21 -11.98
CA SER A 448 32.09 9.58 -12.69
C SER A 448 33.20 8.54 -12.53
N ARG A 449 33.36 7.94 -11.35
CA ARG A 449 34.33 6.85 -11.14
C ARG A 449 34.01 5.66 -12.06
N LEU A 450 32.75 5.22 -12.10
CA LEU A 450 32.31 4.09 -12.94
C LEU A 450 32.43 4.34 -14.44
N LYS A 451 32.40 5.60 -14.89
CA LYS A 451 32.58 5.95 -16.32
C LYS A 451 34.06 6.12 -16.71
N GLY A 452 34.95 6.26 -15.73
CA GLY A 452 36.39 6.38 -15.92
C GLY A 452 37.15 5.06 -15.75
N GLU A 453 36.51 4.06 -15.16
CA GLU A 453 36.87 2.63 -15.23
C GLU A 453 36.38 2.03 -16.55
#